data_AF-A0A6G3MDM0-F1
#
_entry.id   AF-A0A6G3MDM0-F1
#
_cell.length_a   1.000
_cell.length_b   1.000
_cell.length_c   1.000
_cell.angle_alpha   90.00
_cell.angle_beta   90.00
_cell.angle_gamma   90.00
#
_symmetry.space_group_name_H-M   'P 1'
#
loop_
_entity.id
_entity.type
_entity.pdbx_description
1 polymer ?
#
loop_
_entity_poly.entity_id
_entity_poly.type
_entity_poly.pdbx_seq_one_letter_code
_entity_poly.pdbx_strand_id
1 'polypeptide(L)'
;MENIFENLSDSKKLNHLDLMVRSNMDKLFDEDHPVQNNITLLTKETFPIFCKLAFSYSFKLLKSYAISKSPINFENLETLFKIYNTLFSSIKRFNNREMLRLYLKHGTIVIKLFNQKYLPMFDKIFVDNKSNIQALFRNFQHSTRMLQHICRHAKVLKETSLMNSIPNLKKLLETFIYRVKVMLDKNKCADAFWIGHLKNRDIYGHEVMSQTTSMDD
;
A
#
# COMPACT_ATOMS: atom_id res chain seq x y z
N MET A 1 8.82 -20.52 5.62
CA MET A 1 9.29 -19.15 5.28
C MET A 1 10.19 -18.54 6.35
N GLU A 2 10.11 -18.92 7.63
CA GLU A 2 10.93 -18.27 8.68
C GLU A 2 12.43 -18.64 8.65
N ASN A 3 12.82 -19.86 8.25
CA ASN A 3 14.23 -20.31 8.31
C ASN A 3 15.13 -20.01 7.09
N ILE A 4 14.60 -19.56 5.95
CA ILE A 4 15.43 -19.34 4.74
C ILE A 4 16.13 -17.97 4.77
N PHE A 5 15.71 -17.07 5.67
CA PHE A 5 16.12 -15.67 5.65
C PHE A 5 17.00 -15.23 6.84
N GLU A 6 17.43 -16.11 7.75
CA GLU A 6 18.15 -15.64 8.95
C GLU A 6 19.52 -15.00 8.65
N ASN A 7 20.23 -15.46 7.61
CA ASN A 7 21.61 -15.03 7.31
C ASN A 7 21.78 -13.99 6.19
N LEU A 8 20.70 -13.44 5.64
CA LEU A 8 20.78 -12.44 4.56
C LEU A 8 20.80 -11.01 5.13
N SER A 9 21.38 -10.05 4.41
CA SER A 9 21.17 -8.63 4.73
C SER A 9 19.71 -8.25 4.48
N ASP A 10 19.15 -7.29 5.23
CA ASP A 10 17.75 -6.87 5.08
C ASP A 10 17.40 -6.47 3.63
N SER A 11 18.34 -5.86 2.91
CA SER A 11 18.19 -5.53 1.48
C SER A 11 18.05 -6.79 0.60
N LYS A 12 18.86 -7.84 0.83
CA LYS A 12 18.75 -9.11 0.09
C LYS A 12 17.44 -9.83 0.38
N LYS A 13 16.99 -9.86 1.65
CA LYS A 13 15.70 -10.45 2.03
C LYS A 13 14.55 -9.72 1.35
N LEU A 14 14.63 -8.39 1.30
CA LEU A 14 13.61 -7.54 0.70
C LEU A 14 13.53 -7.72 -0.82
N ASN A 15 14.67 -7.76 -1.51
CA ASN A 15 14.70 -8.01 -2.96
C ASN A 15 14.17 -9.41 -3.30
N HIS A 16 14.48 -10.41 -2.48
CA HIS A 16 13.90 -11.75 -2.65
C HIS A 16 12.38 -11.75 -2.42
N LEU A 17 11.89 -11.03 -1.42
CA LEU A 17 10.45 -10.86 -1.20
C LEU A 17 9.77 -10.18 -2.39
N ASP A 18 10.36 -9.12 -2.93
CA ASP A 18 9.84 -8.43 -4.12
C ASP A 18 9.77 -9.36 -5.33
N LEU A 19 10.86 -10.07 -5.62
CA LEU A 19 10.89 -11.07 -6.70
C LEU A 19 9.87 -12.18 -6.49
N MET A 20 9.72 -12.66 -5.26
CA MET A 20 8.75 -13.69 -4.90
C MET A 20 7.33 -13.16 -5.12
N VAL A 21 7.01 -11.96 -4.66
CA VAL A 21 5.67 -11.37 -4.83
C VAL A 21 5.37 -11.12 -6.29
N ARG A 22 6.29 -10.54 -7.08
CA ARG A 22 6.07 -10.30 -8.51
C ARG A 22 5.92 -11.60 -9.30
N SER A 23 6.90 -12.50 -9.22
CA SER A 23 6.89 -13.76 -9.97
C SER A 23 5.66 -14.61 -9.68
N ASN A 24 5.22 -14.64 -8.42
CA ASN A 24 4.03 -15.41 -8.05
C ASN A 24 2.74 -14.74 -8.47
N MET A 25 2.67 -13.41 -8.47
CA MET A 25 1.52 -12.69 -8.99
C MET A 25 1.43 -12.94 -10.49
N ASP A 26 2.51 -12.73 -11.27
CA ASP A 26 2.51 -12.94 -12.72
C ASP A 26 2.12 -14.38 -13.09
N LYS A 27 2.69 -15.40 -12.43
CA LYS A 27 2.37 -16.82 -12.66
C LYS A 27 0.93 -17.23 -12.32
N LEU A 28 0.31 -16.59 -11.32
CA LEU A 28 -1.08 -16.88 -10.95
C LEU A 28 -2.08 -16.18 -11.88
N PHE A 29 -1.59 -15.28 -12.74
CA PHE A 29 -2.37 -14.26 -13.43
C PHE A 29 -2.16 -14.16 -14.93
N ASP A 30 -1.15 -14.84 -15.48
CA ASP A 30 -1.04 -15.16 -16.90
C ASP A 30 -1.89 -16.41 -17.21
N GLU A 31 -2.93 -16.24 -18.03
CA GLU A 31 -3.76 -17.36 -18.50
C GLU A 31 -3.15 -18.07 -19.74
N ASP A 32 -2.10 -17.51 -20.35
CA ASP A 32 -1.57 -17.94 -21.65
C ASP A 32 -0.39 -18.94 -21.59
N HIS A 33 0.12 -19.27 -20.39
CA HIS A 33 1.22 -20.23 -20.25
C HIS A 33 0.90 -21.36 -19.26
N PRO A 34 0.79 -22.62 -19.74
CA PRO A 34 0.68 -23.77 -18.84
C PRO A 34 1.96 -23.84 -18.00
N VAL A 35 1.77 -23.81 -16.68
CA VAL A 35 2.83 -23.80 -15.68
C VAL A 35 3.78 -24.98 -15.90
N GLN A 36 4.95 -24.71 -16.46
CA GLN A 36 5.99 -25.72 -16.62
C GLN A 36 6.92 -25.65 -15.40
N ASN A 37 6.80 -26.70 -14.57
CA ASN A 37 7.76 -27.20 -13.58
C ASN A 37 8.60 -26.15 -12.84
N ASN A 38 8.11 -25.73 -11.67
CA ASN A 38 8.83 -25.87 -10.39
C ASN A 38 7.95 -25.32 -9.26
N ILE A 39 7.39 -26.24 -8.45
CA ILE A 39 6.74 -26.02 -7.15
C ILE A 39 5.79 -24.81 -7.12
N THR A 40 4.71 -24.83 -7.89
CA THR A 40 3.59 -23.89 -7.71
C THR A 40 2.75 -24.30 -6.50
N LEU A 41 3.28 -24.08 -5.29
CA LEU A 41 2.49 -24.17 -4.05
C LEU A 41 1.41 -23.06 -3.95
N LEU A 42 1.45 -22.08 -4.86
CA LEU A 42 0.50 -20.98 -4.92
C LEU A 42 -0.66 -21.31 -5.85
N THR A 43 -1.81 -21.63 -5.26
CA THR A 43 -3.10 -21.80 -5.92
C THR A 43 -4.04 -20.67 -5.49
N LYS A 44 -5.22 -20.57 -6.10
CA LYS A 44 -6.26 -19.63 -5.64
C LYS A 44 -6.61 -19.83 -4.15
N GLU A 45 -6.47 -21.06 -3.64
CA GLU A 45 -6.76 -21.43 -2.25
C GLU A 45 -5.63 -21.06 -1.28
N THR A 46 -4.36 -21.21 -1.69
CA THR A 46 -3.21 -20.85 -0.83
C THR A 46 -2.81 -19.38 -0.95
N PHE A 47 -3.36 -18.65 -1.92
CA PHE A 47 -3.09 -17.24 -2.15
C PHE A 47 -3.37 -16.32 -0.94
N PRO A 48 -4.48 -16.47 -0.19
CA PRO A 48 -4.70 -15.67 1.01
C PRO A 48 -3.63 -15.87 2.08
N ILE A 49 -3.14 -17.10 2.25
CA ILE A 49 -2.07 -17.43 3.20
C ILE A 49 -0.77 -16.75 2.76
N PHE A 50 -0.43 -16.86 1.47
CA PHE A 50 0.73 -16.17 0.90
C PHE A 50 0.66 -14.66 1.13
N CYS A 51 -0.46 -14.02 0.78
CA CYS A 51 -0.64 -12.58 0.98
C CYS A 51 -0.51 -12.20 2.46
N LYS A 52 -1.09 -12.99 3.37
CA LYS A 52 -1.00 -12.73 4.81
C LYS A 52 0.45 -12.75 5.30
N LEU A 53 1.24 -13.73 4.85
CA LEU A 53 2.66 -13.83 5.18
C LEU A 53 3.45 -12.68 4.57
N ALA A 54 3.24 -12.37 3.29
CA ALA A 54 3.91 -11.29 2.59
C ALA A 54 3.64 -9.92 3.24
N PHE A 55 2.37 -9.61 3.55
CA PHE A 55 2.00 -8.39 4.24
C PHE A 55 2.61 -8.31 5.65
N SER A 56 2.58 -9.40 6.41
CA SER A 56 3.12 -9.43 7.77
C SER A 56 4.63 -9.23 7.79
N TYR A 57 5.34 -9.90 6.89
CA TYR A 57 6.79 -9.77 6.77
C TYR A 57 7.20 -8.38 6.26
N SER A 58 6.53 -7.85 5.24
CA SER A 58 6.73 -6.48 4.75
C SER A 58 6.50 -5.45 5.87
N PHE A 59 5.47 -5.64 6.68
CA PHE A 59 5.19 -4.74 7.80
C PHE A 59 6.25 -4.84 8.91
N LYS A 60 6.78 -6.04 9.17
CA LYS A 60 7.89 -6.23 10.12
C LYS A 60 9.12 -5.43 9.69
N LEU A 61 9.50 -5.50 8.41
CA LEU A 61 10.62 -4.73 7.85
C LEU A 61 10.34 -3.22 7.87
N LEU A 62 9.16 -2.81 7.45
CA LEU A 62 8.75 -1.40 7.52
C LEU A 62 8.84 -0.86 8.96
N LYS A 63 8.36 -1.63 9.94
CA LYS A 63 8.43 -1.24 11.34
C LYS A 63 9.87 -1.19 11.86
N SER A 64 10.74 -2.13 11.47
CA SER A 64 12.15 -2.10 11.91
C SER A 64 12.88 -0.88 11.36
N TYR A 65 12.66 -0.52 10.09
CA TYR A 65 13.24 0.68 9.50
C TYR A 65 12.77 1.97 10.18
N ALA A 66 11.50 2.02 10.62
CA ALA A 66 10.96 3.18 11.34
C ALA A 66 11.53 3.36 12.77
N ILE A 67 12.10 2.31 13.37
CA ILE A 67 12.66 2.32 14.73
C ILE A 67 14.20 2.40 14.68
N SER A 68 14.81 2.08 13.54
CA SER A 68 16.25 2.12 13.36
C SER A 68 16.81 3.53 13.64
N LYS A 69 17.97 3.57 14.29
CA LYS A 69 18.77 4.80 14.46
C LYS A 69 19.62 5.11 13.24
N SER A 70 19.77 4.16 12.31
CA SER A 70 20.51 4.36 11.07
C SER A 70 19.81 5.38 10.17
N PRO A 71 20.54 6.05 9.26
CA PRO A 71 19.94 6.83 8.20
C PRO A 71 18.90 6.02 7.42
N ILE A 72 17.88 6.70 6.88
CA ILE A 72 16.86 6.06 6.05
C ILE A 72 17.51 5.53 4.78
N ASN A 73 17.33 4.24 4.52
CA ASN A 73 17.59 3.67 3.22
C ASN A 73 16.35 3.84 2.34
N PHE A 74 16.40 4.85 1.45
CA PHE A 74 15.29 5.17 0.55
C PHE A 74 15.01 4.07 -0.48
N GLU A 75 16.04 3.37 -0.94
CA GLU A 75 15.91 2.25 -1.90
C GLU A 75 15.12 1.09 -1.28
N ASN A 76 15.45 0.68 -0.06
CA ASN A 76 14.70 -0.34 0.65
C ASN A 76 13.24 0.08 0.89
N LEU A 77 13.01 1.35 1.22
CA LEU A 77 11.64 1.84 1.42
C LEU A 77 10.85 1.87 0.12
N GLU A 78 11.50 2.21 -1.00
CA GLU A 78 10.90 2.17 -2.32
C GLU A 78 10.52 0.74 -2.72
N THR A 79 11.40 -0.23 -2.50
CA THR A 79 11.11 -1.64 -2.76
C THR A 79 9.94 -2.14 -1.90
N LEU A 80 9.87 -1.76 -0.61
CA LEU A 80 8.70 -2.07 0.22
C LEU A 80 7.40 -1.50 -0.36
N PHE A 81 7.43 -0.28 -0.92
CA PHE A 81 6.24 0.31 -1.55
C PHE A 81 5.84 -0.38 -2.83
N LYS A 82 6.80 -0.84 -3.63
CA LYS A 82 6.52 -1.69 -4.80
C LYS A 82 5.81 -2.98 -4.37
N ILE A 83 6.28 -3.62 -3.30
CA ILE A 83 5.64 -4.81 -2.74
C ILE A 83 4.20 -4.51 -2.28
N TYR A 84 3.98 -3.44 -1.51
CA TYR A 84 2.63 -3.04 -1.09
C TYR A 84 1.73 -2.70 -2.28
N ASN A 85 2.24 -2.01 -3.30
CA ASN A 85 1.50 -1.70 -4.51
C ASN A 85 1.03 -2.98 -5.21
N THR A 86 1.91 -3.96 -5.37
CA THR A 86 1.57 -5.25 -5.99
C THR A 86 0.54 -6.00 -5.14
N LEU A 87 0.76 -6.11 -3.83
CA LEU A 87 -0.14 -6.81 -2.92
C LEU A 87 -1.54 -6.15 -2.89
N PHE A 88 -1.65 -4.83 -2.78
CA PHE A 88 -2.96 -4.16 -2.78
C PHE A 88 -3.64 -4.18 -4.16
N SER A 89 -2.87 -4.17 -5.25
CA SER A 89 -3.44 -4.25 -6.61
C SER A 89 -4.09 -5.59 -6.90
N SER A 90 -3.69 -6.66 -6.19
CA SER A 90 -4.30 -7.99 -6.32
C SER A 90 -5.80 -8.02 -5.97
N ILE A 91 -6.33 -6.99 -5.30
CA ILE A 91 -7.78 -6.85 -5.05
C ILE A 91 -8.63 -6.93 -6.30
N LYS A 92 -8.11 -6.47 -7.46
CA LYS A 92 -8.83 -6.50 -8.73
C LYS A 92 -9.18 -7.92 -9.19
N ARG A 93 -8.42 -8.91 -8.70
CA ARG A 93 -8.54 -10.32 -9.08
C ARG A 93 -9.01 -11.18 -7.91
N PHE A 94 -8.69 -10.79 -6.67
CA PHE A 94 -9.11 -11.48 -5.45
C PHE A 94 -9.81 -10.51 -4.48
N ASN A 95 -11.13 -10.45 -4.59
CA ASN A 95 -11.99 -9.58 -3.77
C ASN A 95 -12.92 -10.38 -2.83
N ASN A 96 -12.57 -11.64 -2.54
CA ASN A 96 -13.32 -12.42 -1.56
C ASN A 96 -13.24 -11.78 -0.16
N ARG A 97 -14.17 -12.17 0.72
CA ARG A 97 -14.32 -11.53 2.04
C ARG A 97 -13.06 -11.60 2.88
N GLU A 98 -12.39 -12.76 2.92
CA GLU A 98 -11.17 -12.97 3.70
C GLU A 98 -10.04 -12.05 3.26
N MET A 99 -9.84 -11.92 1.94
CA MET A 99 -8.85 -11.02 1.36
C MET A 99 -9.16 -9.56 1.68
N LEU A 100 -10.43 -9.15 1.62
CA LEU A 100 -10.82 -7.79 2.03
C LEU A 100 -10.51 -7.50 3.49
N ARG A 101 -10.76 -8.45 4.40
CA ARG A 101 -10.38 -8.30 5.82
C ARG A 101 -8.86 -8.12 5.95
N LEU A 102 -8.09 -8.90 5.19
CA LEU A 102 -6.64 -8.84 5.18
C LEU A 102 -6.13 -7.48 4.68
N TYR A 103 -6.63 -6.99 3.55
CA TYR A 103 -6.23 -5.70 2.98
C TYR A 103 -6.58 -4.53 3.90
N LEU A 104 -7.79 -4.51 4.47
CA LEU A 104 -8.21 -3.45 5.39
C LEU A 104 -7.35 -3.43 6.67
N LYS A 105 -7.07 -4.60 7.24
CA LYS A 105 -6.21 -4.72 8.42
C LYS A 105 -4.79 -4.21 8.13
N HIS A 106 -4.16 -4.71 7.08
CA HIS A 106 -2.78 -4.34 6.74
C HIS A 106 -2.67 -2.90 6.24
N GLY A 107 -3.63 -2.41 5.47
CA GLY A 107 -3.71 -1.00 5.08
C GLY A 107 -3.78 -0.09 6.31
N THR A 108 -4.61 -0.43 7.29
CA THR A 108 -4.76 0.35 8.53
C THR A 108 -3.45 0.48 9.30
N ILE A 109 -2.76 -0.64 9.55
CA ILE A 109 -1.51 -0.61 10.33
C ILE A 109 -0.37 0.09 9.58
N VAL A 110 -0.30 -0.05 8.25
CA VAL A 110 0.71 0.61 7.43
C VAL A 110 0.50 2.12 7.43
N ILE A 111 -0.71 2.60 7.09
CA ILE A 111 -0.99 4.04 7.07
C ILE A 111 -0.86 4.67 8.46
N LYS A 112 -1.24 3.93 9.52
CA LYS A 112 -1.00 4.37 10.91
C LYS A 112 0.49 4.54 11.20
N LEU A 113 1.32 3.58 10.84
CA LEU A 113 2.77 3.67 11.02
C LEU A 113 3.37 4.85 10.24
N PHE A 114 2.88 5.10 9.02
CA PHE A 114 3.28 6.26 8.22
C PHE A 114 3.00 7.58 8.93
N ASN A 115 1.75 7.77 9.36
CA ASN A 115 1.34 8.97 10.09
C ASN A 115 2.15 9.18 11.37
N GLN A 116 2.43 8.11 12.11
CA GLN A 116 3.04 8.21 13.44
C GLN A 116 4.57 8.30 13.42
N LYS A 117 5.25 7.69 12.45
CA LYS A 117 6.70 7.55 12.45
C LYS A 117 7.36 8.19 11.23
N TYR A 118 6.90 7.83 10.02
CA TYR A 118 7.53 8.29 8.80
C TYR A 118 7.28 9.76 8.49
N LEU A 119 6.05 10.27 8.63
CA LEU A 119 5.79 11.69 8.33
C LEU A 119 6.59 12.65 9.23
N PRO A 120 6.63 12.49 10.58
CA PRO A 120 7.50 13.31 11.41
C PRO A 120 8.99 13.18 11.08
N MET A 121 9.43 12.00 10.65
CA MET A 121 10.82 11.76 10.27
C MET A 121 11.15 12.44 8.95
N PHE A 122 10.28 12.31 7.94
CA PHE A 122 10.41 12.98 6.64
C PHE A 122 10.36 14.49 6.78
N ASP A 123 9.50 15.04 7.65
CA ASP A 123 9.44 16.49 7.93
C ASP A 123 10.83 17.03 8.35
N LYS A 124 11.60 16.25 9.13
CA LYS A 124 12.92 16.68 9.62
C LYS A 124 14.02 16.64 8.57
N ILE A 125 13.98 15.67 7.66
CA ILE A 125 15.04 15.45 6.67
C ILE A 125 14.64 15.91 5.26
N PHE A 126 13.50 16.60 5.14
CA PHE A 126 12.87 16.90 3.86
C PHE A 126 13.77 17.71 2.94
N VAL A 127 14.42 18.74 3.49
CA VAL A 127 15.27 19.67 2.73
C VAL A 127 16.41 18.91 2.06
N ASP A 128 17.09 18.03 2.80
CA ASP A 128 18.25 17.29 2.31
C ASP A 128 17.87 16.13 1.37
N ASN A 129 16.64 15.62 1.48
CA ASN A 129 16.19 14.41 0.78
C ASN A 129 14.94 14.62 -0.07
N LYS A 130 14.72 15.86 -0.54
CA LYS A 130 13.49 16.29 -1.24
C LYS A 130 13.10 15.36 -2.38
N SER A 131 14.03 15.05 -3.30
CA SER A 131 13.76 14.21 -4.47
C SER A 131 13.32 12.80 -4.08
N ASN A 132 14.03 12.18 -3.13
CA ASN A 132 13.76 10.83 -2.64
C ASN A 132 12.41 10.75 -1.93
N ILE A 133 12.09 11.70 -1.05
CA ILE A 133 10.80 11.73 -0.33
C ILE A 133 9.63 11.95 -1.28
N GLN A 134 9.78 12.85 -2.25
CA GLN A 134 8.76 13.04 -3.27
C GLN A 134 8.54 11.79 -4.13
N ALA A 135 9.62 11.09 -4.51
CA ALA A 135 9.54 9.83 -5.26
C ALA A 135 8.84 8.73 -4.43
N LEU A 136 9.17 8.63 -3.14
CA LEU A 136 8.50 7.72 -2.22
C LEU A 136 7.00 7.99 -2.14
N PHE A 137 6.60 9.25 -1.96
CA PHE A 137 5.19 9.59 -1.96
C PHE A 137 4.52 9.24 -3.29
N ARG A 138 5.16 9.53 -4.44
CA ARG A 138 4.61 9.19 -5.77
C ARG A 138 4.31 7.70 -5.87
N ASN A 139 5.27 6.88 -5.46
CA ASN A 139 5.15 5.44 -5.50
C ASN A 139 4.08 4.93 -4.53
N PHE A 140 3.96 5.54 -3.35
CA PHE A 140 2.97 5.15 -2.35
C PHE A 140 1.54 5.59 -2.70
N GLN A 141 1.36 6.57 -3.59
CA GLN A 141 0.04 7.03 -4.02
C GLN A 141 -0.82 5.90 -4.53
N HIS A 142 -0.24 5.01 -5.33
CA HIS A 142 -0.95 3.88 -5.90
C HIS A 142 -1.57 3.00 -4.82
N SER A 143 -0.78 2.62 -3.80
CA SER A 143 -1.27 1.91 -2.61
C SER A 143 -2.41 2.67 -1.91
N THR A 144 -2.28 3.99 -1.71
CA THR A 144 -3.34 4.77 -1.04
C THR A 144 -4.65 4.81 -1.84
N ARG A 145 -4.58 4.91 -3.18
CA ARG A 145 -5.74 4.83 -4.07
C ARG A 145 -6.37 3.45 -4.02
N MET A 146 -5.56 2.38 -4.06
CA MET A 146 -6.07 1.01 -3.95
C MET A 146 -6.79 0.79 -2.62
N LEU A 147 -6.25 1.30 -1.51
CA LEU A 147 -6.91 1.24 -0.20
C LEU A 147 -8.25 1.99 -0.17
N GLN A 148 -8.36 3.13 -0.86
CA GLN A 148 -9.65 3.84 -1.00
C GLN A 148 -10.66 3.00 -1.79
N HIS A 149 -10.24 2.35 -2.88
CA HIS A 149 -11.08 1.41 -3.64
C HIS A 149 -11.52 0.22 -2.79
N ILE A 150 -10.61 -0.37 -2.02
CA ILE A 150 -10.90 -1.46 -1.07
C ILE A 150 -11.95 -1.02 -0.05
N CYS A 151 -11.79 0.16 0.57
CA CYS A 151 -12.78 0.72 1.49
C CYS A 151 -14.16 0.89 0.85
N ARG A 152 -14.21 1.34 -0.41
CA ARG A 152 -15.48 1.50 -1.14
C ARG A 152 -16.12 0.14 -1.43
N HIS A 153 -15.34 -0.82 -1.91
CA HIS A 153 -15.83 -2.16 -2.25
C HIS A 153 -16.30 -2.91 -1.00
N ALA A 154 -15.55 -2.86 0.10
CA ALA A 154 -15.95 -3.46 1.37
C ALA A 154 -17.25 -2.86 1.92
N LYS A 155 -17.52 -1.56 1.69
CA LYS A 155 -18.79 -0.92 2.06
C LYS A 155 -20.00 -1.52 1.31
N VAL A 156 -19.82 -1.89 0.03
CA VAL A 156 -20.88 -2.51 -0.79
C VAL A 156 -21.25 -3.89 -0.26
N LEU A 157 -20.29 -4.65 0.28
CA LEU A 157 -20.53 -6.00 0.81
C LEU A 157 -21.30 -6.03 2.14
N LYS A 158 -21.53 -4.87 2.79
CA LYS A 158 -22.33 -4.70 4.02
C LYS A 158 -21.97 -5.64 5.19
N GLU A 159 -20.74 -6.14 5.25
CA GLU A 159 -20.32 -7.04 6.32
C GLU A 159 -19.96 -6.23 7.59
N THR A 160 -20.70 -6.45 8.69
CA THR A 160 -20.63 -5.65 9.92
C THR A 160 -19.22 -5.55 10.51
N SER A 161 -18.44 -6.64 10.48
CA SER A 161 -17.05 -6.65 10.99
C SER A 161 -16.10 -5.79 10.16
N LEU A 162 -16.31 -5.71 8.84
CA LEU A 162 -15.50 -4.88 7.95
C LEU A 162 -15.92 -3.41 8.04
N MET A 163 -17.22 -3.16 8.16
CA MET A 163 -17.80 -1.83 8.27
C MET A 163 -17.22 -1.01 9.43
N ASN A 164 -16.88 -1.65 10.55
CA ASN A 164 -16.27 -0.97 11.70
C ASN A 164 -14.83 -0.51 11.43
N SER A 165 -14.11 -1.16 10.51
CA SER A 165 -12.70 -0.84 10.21
C SER A 165 -12.55 0.27 9.16
N ILE A 166 -13.55 0.45 8.29
CA ILE A 166 -13.51 1.39 7.16
C ILE A 166 -13.38 2.87 7.62
N PRO A 167 -14.17 3.38 8.59
CA PRO A 167 -14.06 4.77 9.01
C PRO A 167 -12.67 5.13 9.52
N ASN A 168 -12.06 4.24 10.31
CA ASN A 168 -10.72 4.44 10.84
C ASN A 168 -9.67 4.52 9.71
N LEU A 169 -9.70 3.59 8.76
CA LEU A 169 -8.76 3.60 7.63
C LEU A 169 -8.95 4.85 6.75
N LYS A 170 -10.19 5.27 6.47
CA LYS A 170 -10.45 6.51 5.72
C LYS A 170 -9.86 7.73 6.41
N LYS A 171 -10.12 7.89 7.72
CA LYS A 171 -9.56 8.98 8.51
C LYS A 171 -8.03 8.98 8.50
N LEU A 172 -7.41 7.81 8.60
CA LEU A 172 -5.95 7.67 8.52
C LEU A 172 -5.40 8.05 7.14
N LEU A 173 -6.08 7.68 6.05
CA LEU A 173 -5.70 8.06 4.68
C LEU A 173 -5.84 9.56 4.44
N GLU A 174 -6.94 10.17 4.87
CA GLU A 174 -7.16 11.61 4.78
C GLU A 174 -6.10 12.38 5.57
N THR A 175 -5.81 11.95 6.80
CA THR A 175 -4.74 12.52 7.63
C THR A 175 -3.39 12.42 6.94
N PHE A 176 -3.09 11.27 6.34
CA PHE A 176 -1.84 11.06 5.60
C PHE A 176 -1.73 12.04 4.43
N ILE A 177 -2.76 12.11 3.57
CA ILE A 177 -2.80 13.00 2.41
C ILE A 177 -2.64 14.46 2.86
N TYR A 178 -3.38 14.88 3.89
CA TYR A 178 -3.32 16.25 4.42
C TYR A 178 -1.91 16.60 4.91
N ARG A 179 -1.30 15.72 5.71
CA ARG A 179 0.04 15.99 6.25
C ARG A 179 1.12 16.00 5.18
N VAL A 180 1.02 15.15 4.16
CA VAL A 180 1.95 15.22 3.03
C VAL A 180 1.78 16.53 2.26
N LYS A 181 0.55 16.99 2.00
CA LYS A 181 0.32 18.30 1.38
C LYS A 181 0.98 19.43 2.16
N VAL A 182 0.73 19.49 3.48
CA VAL A 182 1.35 20.49 4.37
C VAL A 182 2.88 20.43 4.32
N MET A 183 3.47 19.23 4.31
CA MET A 183 4.92 19.05 4.20
C MET A 183 5.48 19.59 2.88
N LEU A 184 4.80 19.35 1.76
CA LEU A 184 5.20 19.87 0.45
C LEU A 184 5.07 21.39 0.37
N ASP A 185 3.98 21.95 0.87
CA ASP A 185 3.70 23.39 0.84
C ASP A 185 4.72 24.17 1.68
N LYS A 186 5.01 23.70 2.90
CA LYS A 186 6.03 24.30 3.78
C LYS A 186 7.41 24.39 3.15
N ASN A 187 7.75 23.41 2.30
CA ASN A 187 9.04 23.34 1.63
C ASN A 187 9.02 23.95 0.22
N LYS A 188 7.99 24.75 -0.11
CA LYS A 188 7.81 25.41 -1.42
C LYS A 188 7.91 24.41 -2.59
N CYS A 189 7.35 23.22 -2.40
CA CYS A 189 7.32 22.14 -3.38
C CYS A 189 5.93 21.96 -3.99
N ALA A 190 5.21 23.06 -4.21
CA ALA A 190 3.85 23.04 -4.73
C ALA A 190 3.77 22.43 -6.15
N ASP A 191 4.84 22.49 -6.95
CA ASP A 191 4.86 21.84 -8.27
C ASP A 191 4.86 20.31 -8.19
N ALA A 192 5.12 19.73 -7.01
CA ALA A 192 5.04 18.30 -6.75
C ALA A 192 3.63 17.84 -6.29
N PHE A 193 2.59 18.66 -6.45
CA PHE A 193 1.24 18.38 -5.94
C PHE A 193 0.41 17.42 -6.82
N TRP A 194 0.99 16.28 -7.18
CA TRP A 194 0.27 15.17 -7.85
C TRP A 194 -0.67 14.41 -6.89
N ILE A 195 -0.55 14.66 -5.57
CA ILE A 195 -1.38 14.07 -4.50
C ILE A 195 -2.84 14.60 -4.55
N GLY A 196 -3.08 15.66 -5.31
CA GLY A 196 -4.29 16.49 -5.23
C GLY A 196 -5.48 16.14 -6.13
N HIS A 197 -5.39 15.26 -7.13
CA HIS A 197 -6.58 14.93 -7.94
C HIS A 197 -7.31 13.69 -7.40
N LEU A 198 -7.99 13.90 -6.27
CA LEU A 198 -8.99 13.00 -5.70
C LEU A 198 -10.28 13.09 -6.54
N LYS A 199 -10.20 12.76 -7.84
CA LYS A 199 -11.42 12.59 -8.66
C LYS A 199 -12.09 11.31 -8.19
N ASN A 200 -13.36 11.40 -7.75
CA ASN A 200 -14.16 10.23 -7.44
C ASN A 200 -14.19 9.35 -8.68
N ARG A 201 -13.58 8.17 -8.64
CA ARG A 201 -13.59 7.23 -9.77
C ARG A 201 -14.26 5.93 -9.38
N ASP A 202 -15.03 5.34 -10.27
CA ASP A 202 -15.68 4.04 -10.09
C ASP A 202 -14.65 2.89 -10.12
N ILE A 203 -15.14 1.65 -10.10
CA ILE A 203 -14.30 0.44 -10.09
C ILE A 203 -13.53 0.21 -11.40
N TYR A 204 -13.89 0.91 -12.48
CA TYR A 204 -13.26 0.83 -13.80
C TYR A 204 -12.39 2.07 -14.11
N GLY A 205 -12.39 3.06 -13.22
CA GLY A 205 -11.58 4.28 -13.36
C GLY A 205 -12.32 5.44 -14.02
N HIS A 206 -13.64 5.32 -14.27
CA HIS A 206 -14.47 6.41 -14.77
C HIS A 206 -14.80 7.40 -13.66
N GLU A 207 -14.78 8.69 -13.99
CA GLU A 207 -15.09 9.76 -13.05
C GLU A 207 -16.58 9.73 -12.67
N VAL A 208 -16.85 9.54 -11.38
CA VAL A 208 -18.18 9.67 -10.77
C VAL A 208 -18.31 11.11 -10.31
N MET A 209 -19.10 11.91 -11.04
CA MET A 209 -19.45 13.26 -10.61
C MET A 209 -20.14 13.18 -9.24
N SER A 210 -19.54 13.81 -8.22
CA SER A 210 -20.24 14.04 -6.96
C SER A 210 -21.37 15.02 -7.24
N GLN A 211 -22.62 14.57 -7.09
CA GLN A 211 -23.77 15.47 -7.03
C GLN A 211 -23.54 16.47 -5.89
N THR A 212 -23.18 17.69 -6.24
CA THR A 212 -23.53 18.85 -5.43
C THR A 212 -25.05 18.94 -5.52
N THR A 213 -25.75 18.63 -4.43
CA THR A 213 -27.13 19.11 -4.26
C THR A 213 -27.08 20.61 -4.43
N SER A 214 -27.58 21.11 -5.56
CA SER A 214 -28.00 22.49 -5.69
C SER A 214 -28.99 22.73 -4.55
N MET A 215 -28.62 23.64 -3.65
CA MET A 215 -29.62 24.35 -2.86
C MET A 215 -30.34 25.23 -3.87
N ASP A 216 -31.55 24.82 -4.25
CA ASP A 216 -32.50 25.67 -4.93
C ASP A 216 -33.42 26.26 -3.84
N ASP A 217 -33.31 27.58 -3.66
CA ASP A 217 -34.19 28.58 -3.03
C ASP A 217 -35.08 28.24 -1.82
#